data_AF-G7ELH8-F1
#
_entry.id   AF-G7ELH8-F1
#
_cell.length_a   1.000
_cell.length_b   1.000
_cell.length_c   1.000
_cell.angle_alpha   90.00
_cell.angle_beta   90.00
_cell.angle_gamma   90.00
#
_symmetry.space_group_name_H-M   'P 1'
#
loop_
_entity.id
_entity.type
_entity.pdbx_description
1 polymer ?
#
loop_
_entity_poly.entity_id
_entity_poly.type
_entity_poly.pdbx_seq_one_letter_code
_entity_poly.pdbx_strand_id
1 'polypeptide(L)'
;MNSIKETWSTLKYLPFAVLVHDSKTHIYKANKQAQTLFNLKKETCLDENHFKHITLISPLSKKPLYLQNLFDDYLLPNVQNSVVLEIDQTAFLLSIKFAYITDTVSMITFEIEKYGNDENGNFDVVISNISADLIDIQNDDIDSHINYALKAIGTVCHADRSYLFTFHDNNTKMSNTHEWVNKGIVPFKETLQDVPKNELPYFFKLMNDTYLFKVNDVATLPVSAQAEKDEFELQNIKSVLCIGLSYEKELVGFIGCDCVAEQREWTDVDLIRLKLVGEILTNAFKNINYKKSWNLLSNN
;
A
#
# COMPACT_ATOMS: atom_id res chain seq x y z
N MET A 1 20.39 13.20 -3.25
CA MET A 1 19.50 14.31 -3.65
C MET A 1 18.59 13.80 -4.74
N ASN A 2 17.46 13.18 -4.38
CA ASN A 2 16.49 12.73 -5.38
C ASN A 2 15.76 13.95 -5.93
N SER A 3 15.81 14.12 -7.24
CA SER A 3 15.10 15.21 -7.89
C SER A 3 13.60 14.91 -7.90
N ILE A 4 12.76 15.94 -7.87
CA ILE A 4 11.29 15.81 -8.04
C ILE A 4 10.89 15.00 -9.29
N LYS A 5 11.79 14.79 -10.27
CA LYS A 5 11.54 13.92 -11.42
C LYS A 5 11.46 12.44 -11.05
N GLU A 6 12.33 11.95 -10.17
CA GLU A 6 12.36 10.55 -9.76
C GLU A 6 11.16 10.22 -8.88
N THR A 7 10.88 11.04 -7.86
CA THR A 7 9.71 10.83 -6.99
C THR A 7 8.39 10.93 -7.75
N TRP A 8 8.29 11.86 -8.71
CA TRP A 8 7.10 12.00 -9.55
C TRP A 8 6.84 10.79 -10.45
N SER A 9 7.89 10.05 -10.83
CA SER A 9 7.75 8.89 -11.71
C SER A 9 6.87 7.79 -11.10
N THR A 10 6.84 7.69 -9.77
CA THR A 10 6.00 6.77 -9.00
C THR A 10 4.66 7.39 -8.64
N LEU A 11 4.65 8.60 -8.06
CA LEU A 11 3.44 9.23 -7.52
C LEU A 11 2.34 9.45 -8.56
N LYS A 12 2.70 9.66 -9.83
CA LYS A 12 1.75 9.90 -10.92
C LYS A 12 0.83 8.71 -11.24
N TYR A 13 1.17 7.51 -10.79
CA TYR A 13 0.40 6.28 -11.03
C TYR A 13 -0.49 5.87 -9.85
N LEU A 14 -0.43 6.59 -8.73
CA LEU A 14 -1.24 6.27 -7.55
C LEU A 14 -2.74 6.36 -7.86
N PRO A 15 -3.58 5.47 -7.30
CA PRO A 15 -5.00 5.38 -7.62
C PRO A 15 -5.86 6.45 -6.95
N PHE A 16 -5.28 7.31 -6.10
CA PHE A 16 -5.95 8.42 -5.41
C PHE A 16 -5.36 9.77 -5.84
N ALA A 17 -6.05 10.87 -5.53
CA ALA A 17 -5.63 12.20 -5.95
C ALA A 17 -4.38 12.67 -5.18
N VAL A 18 -3.33 13.03 -5.92
CA VAL A 18 -2.06 13.51 -5.36
C VAL A 18 -1.65 14.82 -6.04
N LEU A 19 -1.30 15.80 -5.21
CA LEU A 19 -0.67 17.03 -5.62
C LEU A 19 0.70 17.15 -4.94
N VAL A 20 1.73 17.49 -5.70
CA VAL A 20 3.10 17.68 -5.22
C VAL A 20 3.49 19.13 -5.44
N HIS A 21 4.19 19.73 -4.48
CA HIS A 21 4.73 21.09 -4.56
C HIS A 21 6.23 21.07 -4.25
N ASP A 22 7.02 21.78 -5.07
CA ASP A 22 8.44 22.08 -4.79
C ASP A 22 8.59 23.56 -4.42
N SER A 23 8.81 23.84 -3.13
CA SER A 23 8.93 25.19 -2.59
C SER A 23 10.12 25.97 -3.16
N LYS A 24 11.14 25.29 -3.70
CA LYS A 24 12.29 25.95 -4.33
C LYS A 24 11.99 26.47 -5.72
N THR A 25 11.15 25.76 -6.47
CA THR A 25 10.80 26.11 -7.86
C THR A 25 9.43 26.73 -7.99
N HIS A 26 8.61 26.67 -6.93
CA HIS A 26 7.19 27.05 -6.90
C HIS A 26 6.36 26.29 -7.96
N ILE A 27 6.78 25.07 -8.29
CA ILE A 27 6.11 24.23 -9.28
C ILE A 27 5.26 23.17 -8.59
N TYR A 28 4.07 22.98 -9.13
CA TYR A 28 3.14 21.94 -8.71
C TYR A 28 3.02 20.84 -9.76
N LYS A 29 2.69 19.62 -9.31
CA LYS A 29 2.34 18.50 -10.18
C LYS A 29 1.12 17.75 -9.65
N ALA A 30 0.16 17.49 -10.52
CA ALA A 30 -1.07 16.76 -10.20
C ALA A 30 -1.14 15.45 -10.99
N ASN A 31 -1.47 14.35 -10.32
CA ASN A 31 -1.62 13.06 -11.00
C ASN A 31 -2.98 13.03 -11.72
N LYS A 32 -3.27 11.96 -12.48
CA LYS A 32 -4.50 11.88 -13.28
C LYS A 32 -5.76 12.06 -12.40
N GLN A 33 -5.73 11.53 -11.19
CA GLN A 33 -6.81 11.54 -10.22
C GLN A 33 -7.04 12.95 -9.67
N ALA A 34 -5.98 13.66 -9.28
CA ALA A 34 -6.07 15.06 -8.87
C ALA A 34 -6.50 15.96 -10.03
N GLN A 35 -6.03 15.69 -11.25
CA GLN A 35 -6.47 16.43 -12.43
C GLN A 35 -7.98 16.28 -12.65
N THR A 36 -8.51 15.07 -12.51
CA THR A 36 -9.95 14.83 -12.59
C THR A 36 -10.71 15.46 -11.44
N LEU A 37 -10.24 15.30 -10.20
CA LEU A 37 -10.91 15.83 -8.99
C LEU A 37 -11.04 17.35 -9.03
N PHE A 38 -10.01 18.06 -9.47
CA PHE A 38 -9.94 19.52 -9.47
C PHE A 38 -10.19 20.15 -10.84
N ASN A 39 -10.57 19.35 -11.84
CA ASN A 39 -10.74 19.79 -13.22
C ASN A 39 -9.52 20.57 -13.76
N LEU A 40 -8.31 20.06 -13.49
CA LEU A 40 -7.06 20.65 -13.94
C LEU A 40 -6.72 20.20 -15.36
N LYS A 41 -6.12 21.10 -16.14
CA LYS A 41 -5.59 20.77 -17.46
C LYS A 41 -4.45 19.76 -17.34
N LYS A 42 -4.31 18.89 -18.36
CA LYS A 42 -3.18 17.98 -18.50
C LYS A 42 -1.93 18.75 -18.87
N GLU A 43 -1.25 19.27 -17.86
CA GLU A 43 0.02 19.97 -17.99
C GLU A 43 1.12 19.24 -17.21
N THR A 44 2.36 19.37 -17.67
CA THR A 44 3.53 18.70 -17.05
C THR A 44 3.97 19.37 -15.75
N CYS A 45 3.68 20.66 -15.61
CA CYS A 45 3.93 21.50 -14.45
C CYS A 45 2.75 22.46 -14.30
N LEU A 46 2.36 22.76 -13.06
CA LEU A 46 1.29 23.69 -12.71
C LEU A 46 1.85 24.81 -11.82
N ASP A 47 1.14 25.93 -11.77
CA ASP A 47 1.40 27.06 -10.87
C ASP A 47 0.10 27.47 -10.13
N GLU A 48 0.17 28.43 -9.22
CA GLU A 48 -0.99 28.90 -8.44
C GLU A 48 -2.15 29.44 -9.29
N ASN A 49 -1.89 29.94 -10.50
CA ASN A 49 -2.95 30.44 -11.37
C ASN A 49 -3.88 29.31 -11.82
N HIS A 50 -3.36 28.10 -11.92
CA HIS A 50 -4.13 26.91 -12.29
C HIS A 50 -5.11 26.48 -11.19
N PHE A 51 -5.01 27.02 -9.98
CA PHE A 51 -5.88 26.66 -8.86
C PHE A 51 -6.96 27.72 -8.57
N LYS A 52 -6.95 28.86 -9.28
CA LYS A 52 -7.84 30.00 -8.99
C LYS A 52 -9.33 29.69 -9.11
N HIS A 53 -9.70 28.69 -9.91
CA HIS A 53 -11.09 28.26 -10.04
C HIS A 53 -11.53 27.24 -8.98
N ILE A 54 -10.61 26.76 -8.15
CA ILE A 54 -10.88 25.76 -7.10
C ILE A 54 -11.25 26.49 -5.82
N THR A 55 -12.40 26.15 -5.25
CA THR A 55 -12.84 26.68 -3.96
C THR A 55 -12.83 25.55 -2.93
N LEU A 56 -11.97 25.69 -1.93
CA LEU A 56 -11.96 24.84 -0.74
C LEU A 56 -12.52 25.62 0.45
N ILE A 57 -13.16 24.94 1.38
CA ILE A 57 -13.74 25.54 2.58
C ILE A 57 -13.28 24.74 3.81
N SER A 58 -12.82 25.45 4.83
CA SER A 58 -12.53 24.86 6.14
C SER A 58 -13.84 24.35 6.80
N PRO A 59 -13.96 23.07 7.18
CA PRO A 59 -15.18 22.56 7.80
C PRO A 59 -15.48 23.22 9.13
N LEU A 60 -14.42 23.59 9.89
CA LEU A 60 -14.48 24.21 11.21
C LEU A 60 -14.82 25.70 11.13
N SER A 61 -14.03 26.48 10.37
CA SER A 61 -14.17 27.94 10.36
C SER A 61 -15.14 28.46 9.31
N LYS A 62 -15.56 27.60 8.36
CA LYS A 62 -16.37 27.95 7.17
C LYS A 62 -15.73 29.03 6.27
N LYS A 63 -14.44 29.31 6.44
CA LYS A 63 -13.70 30.25 5.60
C LYS A 63 -13.16 29.56 4.34
N PRO A 64 -13.07 30.29 3.21
CA PRO A 64 -12.42 29.78 2.01
C PRO A 64 -10.93 29.53 2.26
N LEU A 65 -10.43 28.46 1.67
CA LEU A 65 -9.03 28.06 1.64
C LEU A 65 -8.58 28.00 0.18
N TYR A 66 -7.41 28.54 -0.09
CA TYR A 66 -6.76 28.37 -1.39
C TYR A 66 -5.93 27.09 -1.36
N LEU A 67 -5.97 26.34 -2.45
CA LEU A 67 -5.33 25.03 -2.53
C LEU A 67 -3.81 25.11 -2.34
N GLN A 68 -3.15 26.17 -2.83
CA GLN A 68 -1.73 26.40 -2.60
C GLN A 68 -1.39 26.65 -1.12
N ASN A 69 -2.26 27.34 -0.38
CA ASN A 69 -2.04 27.67 1.03
C ASN A 69 -2.06 26.42 1.94
N LEU A 70 -2.54 25.28 1.42
CA LEU A 70 -2.48 24.01 2.14
C LEU A 70 -1.03 23.54 2.35
N PHE A 71 -0.08 23.97 1.51
CA PHE A 71 1.33 23.60 1.63
C PHE A 71 2.13 24.48 2.58
N ASP A 72 1.64 25.69 2.88
CA ASP A 72 2.44 26.71 3.58
C ASP A 72 2.15 26.76 5.09
N ASP A 73 0.88 26.74 5.51
CA ASP A 73 0.54 27.10 6.91
C ASP A 73 -0.63 26.30 7.53
N TYR A 74 -1.31 25.42 6.78
CA TYR A 74 -2.60 24.86 7.23
C TYR A 74 -2.57 23.41 7.71
N LEU A 75 -1.58 22.61 7.28
CA LEU A 75 -1.58 21.18 7.54
C LEU A 75 -0.39 20.82 8.42
N LEU A 76 -0.69 20.35 9.63
CA LEU A 76 0.30 19.62 10.41
C LEU A 76 0.53 18.27 9.73
N PRO A 77 1.79 17.87 9.47
CA PRO A 77 2.10 16.52 9.01
C PRO A 77 1.45 15.50 9.93
N ASN A 78 0.91 14.42 9.35
CA ASN A 78 0.33 13.29 10.08
C ASN A 78 -0.92 13.56 10.94
N VAL A 79 -1.55 14.73 10.77
CA VAL A 79 -2.88 15.00 11.34
C VAL A 79 -3.94 14.80 10.25
N GLN A 80 -5.00 14.05 10.56
CA GLN A 80 -6.15 13.96 9.67
C GLN A 80 -6.82 15.33 9.58
N ASN A 81 -6.75 15.94 8.41
CA ASN A 81 -7.41 17.20 8.12
C ASN A 81 -8.54 16.92 7.14
N SER A 82 -9.62 17.70 7.21
CA SER A 82 -10.68 17.63 6.23
C SER A 82 -10.95 19.02 5.65
N VAL A 83 -11.27 19.08 4.37
CA VAL A 83 -11.69 20.30 3.64
C VAL A 83 -12.92 20.00 2.81
N VAL A 84 -13.80 20.97 2.64
CA VAL A 84 -14.93 20.85 1.72
C VAL A 84 -14.53 21.41 0.37
N LEU A 85 -14.62 20.60 -0.68
CA LEU A 85 -14.46 21.02 -2.07
C LEU A 85 -15.84 21.33 -2.66
N GLU A 86 -16.04 22.54 -3.15
CA GLU A 86 -17.27 22.94 -3.86
C GLU A 86 -17.01 23.00 -5.37
N ILE A 87 -17.75 22.19 -6.13
CA ILE A 87 -17.73 22.16 -7.60
C ILE A 87 -19.18 22.10 -8.09
N ASP A 88 -19.58 22.98 -9.01
CA ASP A 88 -20.90 22.97 -9.67
C ASP A 88 -22.10 22.83 -8.69
N GLN A 89 -22.05 23.57 -7.56
CA GLN A 89 -23.06 23.52 -6.48
C GLN A 89 -23.15 22.18 -5.71
N THR A 90 -22.21 21.28 -5.93
CA THR A 90 -22.02 20.06 -5.13
C THR A 90 -20.82 20.23 -4.20
N ALA A 91 -20.99 19.81 -2.94
CA ALA A 91 -19.97 19.89 -1.92
C ALA A 91 -19.48 18.48 -1.57
N PHE A 92 -18.17 18.26 -1.67
CA PHE A 92 -17.51 17.01 -1.29
C PHE A 92 -16.69 17.25 -0.03
N LEU A 93 -16.89 16.44 1.01
CA LEU A 93 -15.96 16.43 2.13
C LEU A 93 -14.74 15.64 1.71
N LEU A 94 -13.56 16.26 1.75
CA LEU A 94 -12.29 15.64 1.42
C LEU A 94 -11.50 15.41 2.71
N SER A 95 -11.02 14.19 2.91
CA SER A 95 -9.90 13.90 3.80
C SER A 95 -8.60 14.27 3.08
N ILE A 96 -7.72 14.99 3.77
CA ILE A 96 -6.42 15.40 3.24
C ILE A 96 -5.29 15.01 4.18
N LYS A 97 -4.23 14.48 3.61
CA LYS A 97 -2.97 14.18 4.30
C LYS A 97 -1.83 14.94 3.66
N PHE A 98 -0.95 15.48 4.49
CA PHE A 98 0.23 16.24 4.08
C PHE A 98 1.50 15.51 4.52
N ALA A 99 2.48 15.43 3.63
CA ALA A 99 3.78 14.83 3.91
C ALA A 99 4.92 15.60 3.24
N TYR A 100 6.06 15.70 3.93
CA TYR A 100 7.32 16.14 3.33
C TYR A 100 8.01 14.95 2.66
N ILE A 101 8.36 15.11 1.39
CA ILE A 101 9.15 14.13 0.62
C ILE A 101 10.64 14.44 0.77
N THR A 102 10.98 15.72 0.73
CA THR A 102 12.31 16.28 0.99
C THR A 102 12.16 17.64 1.68
N ASP A 103 13.26 18.27 2.05
CA ASP A 103 13.26 19.63 2.63
C ASP A 103 12.58 20.70 1.75
N THR A 104 12.44 20.45 0.44
CA THR A 104 11.80 21.38 -0.50
C THR A 104 10.57 20.81 -1.19
N VAL A 105 10.37 19.50 -1.18
CA VAL A 105 9.26 18.85 -1.88
C VAL A 105 8.27 18.29 -0.87
N SER A 106 7.02 18.67 -1.01
CA SER A 106 5.90 18.19 -0.20
C SER A 106 4.78 17.66 -1.09
N MET A 107 3.91 16.84 -0.51
CA MET A 107 2.73 16.34 -1.19
C MET A 107 1.50 16.38 -0.31
N ILE A 108 0.36 16.54 -0.97
CA ILE A 108 -0.96 16.39 -0.37
C ILE A 108 -1.71 15.29 -1.11
N THR A 109 -2.30 14.37 -0.36
CA THR A 109 -3.27 13.41 -0.88
C THR A 109 -4.67 13.91 -0.58
N PHE A 110 -5.59 13.68 -1.51
CA PHE A 110 -6.99 14.05 -1.38
C PHE A 110 -7.86 12.82 -1.57
N GLU A 111 -8.86 12.69 -0.72
CA GLU A 111 -9.80 11.58 -0.76
C GLU A 111 -11.20 12.06 -0.41
N ILE A 112 -12.17 11.69 -1.25
CA ILE A 112 -13.57 12.03 -0.99
C ILE A 112 -14.09 11.13 0.13
N GLU A 113 -14.50 11.72 1.24
CA GLU A 113 -15.22 11.03 2.31
C GLU A 113 -16.60 10.61 1.77
N LYS A 114 -16.73 9.35 1.36
CA LYS A 114 -18.01 8.78 0.94
C LYS A 114 -18.92 8.57 2.16
N TYR A 115 -20.07 9.22 2.16
CA TYR A 115 -21.19 8.83 3.03
C TYR A 115 -21.87 7.59 2.43
N GLY A 116 -21.36 6.39 2.73
CA GLY A 116 -22.02 5.11 2.40
C GLY A 116 -21.06 4.00 1.96
N ASN A 117 -21.40 2.76 2.35
CA ASN A 117 -20.68 1.48 2.18
C ASN A 117 -20.24 1.15 0.74
N ASP A 118 -19.23 1.82 0.20
CA ASP A 118 -18.54 1.41 -1.03
C ASP A 118 -17.22 0.71 -0.66
N GLU A 119 -17.12 -0.60 -0.91
CA GLU A 119 -15.91 -1.40 -0.68
C GLU A 119 -14.66 -0.85 -1.38
N ASN A 120 -14.84 -0.13 -2.50
CA ASN A 120 -13.76 0.57 -3.21
C ASN A 120 -13.25 1.81 -2.46
N GLY A 121 -14.13 2.53 -1.74
CA GLY A 121 -13.73 3.70 -0.96
C GLY A 121 -12.88 3.32 0.26
N ASN A 122 -13.14 2.16 0.88
CA ASN A 122 -12.32 1.67 1.98
C ASN A 122 -10.89 1.32 1.52
N PHE A 123 -10.74 0.80 0.30
CA PHE A 123 -9.42 0.44 -0.22
C PHE A 123 -8.56 1.67 -0.55
N ASP A 124 -9.14 2.69 -1.19
CA ASP A 124 -8.41 3.93 -1.52
C ASP A 124 -7.91 4.62 -0.23
N VAL A 125 -8.71 4.62 0.84
CA VAL A 125 -8.33 5.14 2.17
C VAL A 125 -7.18 4.34 2.74
N VAL A 126 -7.30 3.01 2.70
CA VAL A 126 -6.28 2.08 3.20
C VAL A 126 -4.96 2.29 2.48
N ILE A 127 -4.98 2.39 1.15
CA ILE A 127 -3.78 2.61 0.35
C ILE A 127 -3.19 4.01 0.56
N SER A 128 -4.02 5.05 0.64
CA SER A 128 -3.59 6.41 0.95
C SER A 128 -2.92 6.48 2.33
N ASN A 129 -3.50 5.81 3.34
CA ASN A 129 -2.93 5.70 4.67
C ASN A 129 -1.59 4.95 4.66
N ILE A 130 -1.56 3.74 4.13
CA ILE A 130 -0.34 2.93 4.03
C ILE A 130 0.76 3.69 3.26
N SER A 131 0.41 4.36 2.16
CA SER A 131 1.37 5.12 1.34
C SER A 131 1.91 6.35 2.08
N ALA A 132 1.05 7.11 2.77
CA ALA A 132 1.46 8.26 3.56
C ALA A 132 2.36 7.84 4.73
N ASP A 133 1.97 6.78 5.43
CA ASP A 133 2.69 6.28 6.61
C ASP A 133 4.06 5.68 6.21
N LEU A 134 4.20 5.10 5.02
CA LEU A 134 5.47 4.54 4.53
C LEU A 134 6.40 5.54 3.83
N ILE A 135 5.93 6.76 3.56
CA ILE A 135 6.80 7.87 3.15
C ILE A 135 7.53 8.46 4.38
N ASP A 136 6.94 8.37 5.58
CA ASP A 136 7.49 8.91 6.83
C ASP A 136 8.48 7.95 7.54
N ILE A 137 9.10 7.02 6.81
CA ILE A 137 10.08 6.07 7.38
C ILE A 137 11.41 6.79 7.60
N GLN A 138 11.45 7.64 8.62
CA GLN A 138 12.67 7.98 9.35
C GLN A 138 12.61 7.28 10.71
N ASN A 139 13.18 6.07 10.76
CA ASN A 139 13.58 5.32 11.96
C ASN A 139 12.68 5.40 13.21
N ASP A 140 11.81 4.39 13.38
CA ASP A 140 11.80 3.48 14.56
C ASP A 140 10.54 2.58 14.63
N ASP A 141 9.60 2.68 13.68
CA ASP A 141 8.32 1.95 13.78
C ASP A 141 7.89 1.12 12.56
N ILE A 142 8.86 0.66 11.74
CA ILE A 142 8.55 -0.02 10.46
C ILE A 142 7.70 -1.29 10.61
N ASP A 143 7.90 -2.06 11.68
CA ASP A 143 7.14 -3.29 11.93
C ASP A 143 5.67 -2.99 12.20
N SER A 144 5.36 -1.91 12.93
CA SER A 144 3.97 -1.49 13.16
C SER A 144 3.29 -1.05 11.87
N HIS A 145 4.03 -0.44 10.93
CA HIS A 145 3.50 -0.03 9.63
C HIS A 145 3.20 -1.26 8.76
N ILE A 146 4.07 -2.26 8.77
CA ILE A 146 3.82 -3.54 8.10
C ILE A 146 2.57 -4.20 8.71
N ASN A 147 2.47 -4.26 10.04
CA ASN A 147 1.32 -4.85 10.72
C ASN A 147 0.01 -4.10 10.41
N TYR A 148 0.04 -2.77 10.34
CA TYR A 148 -1.10 -1.96 9.94
C TYR A 148 -1.51 -2.25 8.49
N ALA A 149 -0.55 -2.29 7.56
CA ALA A 149 -0.81 -2.59 6.17
C ALA A 149 -1.43 -3.98 5.98
N LEU A 150 -0.90 -4.99 6.68
CA LEU A 150 -1.46 -6.35 6.70
C LEU A 150 -2.90 -6.36 7.24
N LYS A 151 -3.15 -5.71 8.38
CA LYS A 151 -4.50 -5.58 8.93
C LYS A 151 -5.46 -4.94 7.94
N ALA A 152 -5.03 -3.88 7.28
CA ALA A 152 -5.87 -3.11 6.39
C ALA A 152 -6.19 -3.90 5.11
N ILE A 153 -5.20 -4.57 4.49
CA ILE A 153 -5.47 -5.42 3.31
C ILE A 153 -6.32 -6.63 3.68
N GLY A 154 -6.06 -7.27 4.84
CA GLY A 154 -6.86 -8.39 5.31
C GLY A 154 -8.32 -7.98 5.52
N THR A 155 -8.55 -6.80 6.09
CA THR A 155 -9.91 -6.25 6.29
C THR A 155 -10.62 -5.96 4.96
N VAL A 156 -9.94 -5.28 4.02
CA VAL A 156 -10.55 -4.89 2.73
C VAL A 156 -10.77 -6.07 1.79
N CYS A 157 -9.91 -7.07 1.85
CA CYS A 157 -10.06 -8.31 1.10
C CYS A 157 -11.00 -9.31 1.80
N HIS A 158 -11.57 -8.96 2.96
CA HIS A 158 -12.38 -9.88 3.78
C HIS A 158 -11.67 -11.23 4.04
N ALA A 159 -10.36 -11.16 4.25
CA ALA A 159 -9.52 -12.30 4.56
C ALA A 159 -9.49 -12.56 6.07
N ASP A 160 -9.28 -13.82 6.45
CA ASP A 160 -9.13 -14.22 7.84
C ASP A 160 -7.69 -14.05 8.33
N ARG A 161 -6.73 -14.15 7.42
CA ARG A 161 -5.31 -13.89 7.66
C ARG A 161 -4.70 -13.11 6.51
N SER A 162 -3.72 -12.27 6.84
CA SER A 162 -2.81 -11.66 5.89
C SER A 162 -1.39 -11.69 6.44
N TYR A 163 -0.42 -11.93 5.58
CA TYR A 163 0.94 -12.21 6.02
C TYR A 163 1.98 -11.80 4.99
N LEU A 164 3.21 -11.67 5.49
CA LEU A 164 4.38 -11.31 4.71
C LEU A 164 5.51 -12.27 4.98
N PHE A 165 5.95 -12.95 3.93
CA PHE A 165 7.05 -13.89 3.96
C PHE A 165 8.27 -13.34 3.24
N THR A 166 9.45 -13.68 3.75
CA THR A 166 10.73 -13.42 3.09
C THR A 166 11.36 -14.71 2.61
N PHE A 167 11.88 -14.70 1.39
CA PHE A 167 12.74 -15.77 0.90
C PHE A 167 14.18 -15.54 1.36
N HIS A 168 14.87 -16.63 1.67
CA HIS A 168 16.29 -16.62 2.03
C HIS A 168 16.99 -17.87 1.48
N ASP A 169 18.31 -17.94 1.66
CA ASP A 169 19.15 -19.01 1.13
C ASP A 169 18.94 -19.22 -0.38
N ASN A 170 19.01 -18.14 -1.18
CA ASN A 170 18.77 -18.16 -2.63
C ASN A 170 17.40 -18.77 -3.02
N ASN A 171 16.33 -18.36 -2.34
CA ASN A 171 14.95 -18.80 -2.58
C ASN A 171 14.75 -20.32 -2.37
N THR A 172 15.52 -20.90 -1.46
CA THR A 172 15.34 -22.31 -1.06
C THR A 172 14.54 -22.48 0.23
N LYS A 173 14.32 -21.37 0.97
CA LYS A 173 13.51 -21.34 2.18
C LYS A 173 12.71 -20.05 2.29
N MET A 174 11.65 -20.06 3.10
CA MET A 174 10.83 -18.90 3.40
C MET A 174 10.45 -18.83 4.88
N SER A 175 10.28 -17.62 5.41
CA SER A 175 9.88 -17.39 6.80
C SER A 175 8.77 -16.36 6.90
N ASN A 176 7.78 -16.61 7.75
CA ASN A 176 6.69 -15.68 8.02
C ASN A 176 7.18 -14.55 8.94
N THR A 177 7.40 -13.37 8.39
CA THR A 177 7.96 -12.25 9.18
C THR A 177 6.88 -11.48 9.93
N HIS A 178 5.70 -11.36 9.34
CA HIS A 178 4.59 -10.58 9.86
C HIS A 178 3.28 -11.25 9.49
N GLU A 179 2.35 -11.26 10.44
CA GLU A 179 1.04 -11.88 10.27
C GLU A 179 0.00 -11.05 11.03
N TRP A 180 -1.09 -10.73 10.35
CA TRP A 180 -2.31 -10.27 10.96
C TRP A 180 -3.37 -11.36 10.85
N VAL A 181 -4.09 -11.59 11.94
CA VAL A 181 -5.19 -12.55 12.00
C VAL A 181 -6.46 -11.89 12.50
N ASN A 182 -7.59 -12.35 11.98
CA ASN A 182 -8.90 -11.93 12.46
C ASN A 182 -9.22 -12.56 13.82
N LYS A 183 -10.22 -12.02 14.53
CA LYS A 183 -10.58 -12.47 15.87
C LYS A 183 -11.01 -13.94 15.85
N GLY A 184 -10.34 -14.76 16.65
CA GLY A 184 -10.65 -16.19 16.79
C GLY A 184 -9.95 -17.08 15.77
N ILE A 185 -9.11 -16.52 14.90
CA ILE A 185 -8.29 -17.26 13.94
C ILE A 185 -6.91 -17.55 14.54
N VAL A 186 -6.39 -18.75 14.28
CA VAL A 186 -5.09 -19.21 14.80
C VAL A 186 -3.95 -18.59 13.97
N PRO A 187 -2.95 -17.93 14.60
CA PRO A 187 -1.77 -17.45 13.91
C PRO A 187 -0.77 -18.57 13.64
N PHE A 188 -0.05 -18.47 12.52
CA PHE A 188 1.00 -19.42 12.11
C PHE A 188 2.37 -18.76 11.90
N LYS A 189 2.52 -17.47 12.26
CA LYS A 189 3.81 -16.77 12.20
C LYS A 189 4.94 -17.55 12.87
N GLU A 190 4.79 -17.91 14.14
CA GLU A 190 5.87 -18.54 14.91
C GLU A 190 6.20 -19.96 14.42
N THR A 191 5.27 -20.65 13.76
CA THR A 191 5.47 -22.02 13.25
C THR A 191 6.03 -22.06 11.83
N LEU A 192 5.69 -21.08 10.99
CA LEU A 192 6.12 -21.04 9.59
C LEU A 192 7.44 -20.27 9.44
N GLN A 193 8.49 -20.78 10.06
CA GLN A 193 9.86 -20.26 9.98
C GLN A 193 10.77 -21.25 9.26
N ASP A 194 11.61 -20.73 8.37
CA ASP A 194 12.62 -21.46 7.61
C ASP A 194 12.06 -22.65 6.80
N VAL A 195 10.80 -22.51 6.34
CA VAL A 195 10.07 -23.53 5.58
C VAL A 195 10.81 -23.81 4.28
N PRO A 196 11.33 -25.04 4.07
CA PRO A 196 12.13 -25.36 2.91
C PRO A 196 11.28 -25.60 1.66
N LYS A 197 11.87 -25.31 0.50
CA LYS A 197 11.21 -25.43 -0.82
C LYS A 197 10.63 -26.81 -1.12
N ASN A 198 11.21 -27.87 -0.56
CA ASN A 198 10.74 -29.23 -0.75
C ASN A 198 9.43 -29.54 0.01
N GLU A 199 9.08 -28.75 1.03
CA GLU A 199 7.78 -28.88 1.73
C GLU A 199 6.64 -28.29 0.89
N LEU A 200 6.90 -27.23 0.12
CA LEU A 200 5.88 -26.57 -0.74
C LEU A 200 6.38 -26.38 -2.19
N PRO A 201 6.71 -27.47 -2.91
CA PRO A 201 7.40 -27.40 -4.20
C PRO A 201 6.57 -26.72 -5.32
N TYR A 202 5.26 -26.93 -5.35
CA TYR A 202 4.35 -26.32 -6.33
C TYR A 202 4.17 -24.82 -6.07
N PHE A 203 4.08 -24.41 -4.80
CA PHE A 203 4.04 -23.00 -4.42
C PHE A 203 5.31 -22.27 -4.87
N PHE A 204 6.49 -22.80 -4.55
CA PHE A 204 7.77 -22.22 -4.95
C PHE A 204 7.91 -22.15 -6.47
N LYS A 205 7.43 -23.17 -7.20
CA LYS A 205 7.41 -23.14 -8.66
C LYS A 205 6.58 -21.95 -9.19
N LEU A 206 5.34 -21.80 -8.74
CA LEU A 206 4.48 -20.71 -9.20
C LEU A 206 5.00 -19.33 -8.80
N MET A 207 5.55 -19.17 -7.60
CA MET A 207 6.19 -17.92 -7.18
C MET A 207 7.36 -17.54 -8.09
N ASN A 208 8.15 -18.51 -8.53
CA ASN A 208 9.31 -18.25 -9.39
C ASN A 208 8.93 -18.05 -10.87
N ASP A 209 7.88 -18.71 -11.35
CA ASP A 209 7.45 -18.66 -12.75
C ASP A 209 6.54 -17.46 -13.05
N THR A 210 5.58 -17.17 -12.17
CA THR A 210 4.50 -16.20 -12.42
C THR A 210 4.33 -15.15 -11.34
N TYR A 211 5.00 -15.29 -10.19
CA TYR A 211 4.82 -14.44 -8.99
C TYR A 211 3.38 -14.46 -8.45
N LEU A 212 2.58 -15.46 -8.82
CA LEU A 212 1.17 -15.53 -8.45
C LEU A 212 0.78 -16.95 -8.05
N PHE A 213 0.25 -17.08 -6.85
CA PHE A 213 -0.41 -18.29 -6.37
C PHE A 213 -1.84 -17.91 -5.99
N LYS A 214 -2.82 -18.35 -6.76
CA LYS A 214 -4.24 -18.03 -6.59
C LYS A 214 -5.05 -19.31 -6.59
N VAL A 215 -5.73 -19.57 -5.48
CA VAL A 215 -6.54 -20.77 -5.28
C VAL A 215 -7.85 -20.34 -4.61
N ASN A 216 -8.95 -20.43 -5.36
CA ASN A 216 -10.30 -20.11 -4.86
C ASN A 216 -10.91 -21.27 -4.05
N ASP A 217 -10.35 -22.47 -4.18
CA ASP A 217 -10.77 -23.67 -3.48
C ASP A 217 -9.57 -24.62 -3.33
N VAL A 218 -9.09 -24.81 -2.10
CA VAL A 218 -7.97 -25.72 -1.78
C VAL A 218 -8.26 -27.15 -2.22
N ALA A 219 -9.52 -27.58 -2.20
CA ALA A 219 -9.89 -28.93 -2.64
C ALA A 219 -9.60 -29.16 -4.13
N THR A 220 -9.55 -28.09 -4.93
CA THR A 220 -9.31 -28.12 -6.39
C THR A 220 -7.84 -28.08 -6.79
N LEU A 221 -6.91 -28.01 -5.82
CA LEU A 221 -5.49 -28.07 -6.09
C LEU A 221 -5.13 -29.33 -6.91
N PRO A 222 -4.22 -29.22 -7.89
CA PRO A 222 -3.82 -30.36 -8.70
C PRO A 222 -3.04 -31.38 -7.87
N VAL A 223 -3.00 -32.63 -8.33
CA VAL A 223 -2.24 -33.72 -7.68
C VAL A 223 -0.75 -33.36 -7.47
N SER A 224 -0.17 -32.54 -8.34
CA SER A 224 1.21 -32.05 -8.20
C SER A 224 1.43 -31.11 -7.01
N ALA A 225 0.35 -30.63 -6.39
CA ALA A 225 0.35 -29.68 -5.27
C ALA A 225 -0.19 -30.33 -3.97
N GLN A 226 -0.02 -31.65 -3.83
CA GLN A 226 -0.55 -32.39 -2.67
C GLN A 226 0.06 -31.90 -1.35
N ALA A 227 1.36 -31.57 -1.33
CA ALA A 227 2.02 -31.09 -0.13
C ALA A 227 1.44 -29.73 0.33
N GLU A 228 1.18 -28.83 -0.61
CA GLU A 228 0.49 -27.56 -0.34
C GLU A 228 -0.93 -27.80 0.15
N LYS A 229 -1.65 -28.75 -0.45
CA LYS A 229 -3.00 -29.10 -0.01
C LYS A 229 -3.02 -29.59 1.43
N ASP A 230 -2.12 -30.51 1.79
CA ASP A 230 -2.01 -31.05 3.14
C ASP A 230 -1.69 -29.94 4.16
N GLU A 231 -0.76 -29.04 3.82
CA GLU A 231 -0.41 -27.89 4.66
C GLU A 231 -1.57 -26.90 4.80
N PHE A 232 -2.27 -26.60 3.71
CA PHE A 232 -3.42 -25.71 3.74
C PHE A 232 -4.59 -26.29 4.53
N GLU A 233 -4.86 -27.59 4.41
CA GLU A 233 -5.87 -28.29 5.20
C GLU A 233 -5.52 -28.31 6.69
N LEU A 234 -4.24 -28.52 7.05
CA LEU A 234 -3.75 -28.41 8.44
C LEU A 234 -4.03 -27.02 9.04
N GLN A 235 -3.86 -25.98 8.22
CA GLN A 235 -4.15 -24.60 8.58
C GLN A 235 -5.62 -24.19 8.41
N ASN A 236 -6.50 -25.12 8.02
CA ASN A 236 -7.92 -24.88 7.69
C ASN A 236 -8.15 -23.85 6.57
N ILE A 237 -7.18 -23.63 5.70
CA ILE A 237 -7.28 -22.73 4.54
C ILE A 237 -8.27 -23.32 3.54
N LYS A 238 -9.24 -22.50 3.14
CA LYS A 238 -10.22 -22.82 2.09
C LYS A 238 -9.90 -22.15 0.77
N SER A 239 -9.36 -20.93 0.83
CA SER A 239 -8.94 -20.16 -0.34
C SER A 239 -7.74 -19.28 0.00
N VAL A 240 -6.79 -19.14 -0.93
CA VAL A 240 -5.52 -18.42 -0.72
C VAL A 240 -5.11 -17.63 -1.95
N LEU A 241 -4.58 -16.43 -1.72
CA LEU A 241 -3.99 -15.56 -2.73
C LEU A 241 -2.65 -15.05 -2.23
N CYS A 242 -1.58 -15.37 -2.94
CA CYS A 242 -0.24 -14.86 -2.68
C CYS A 242 0.35 -14.22 -3.93
N ILE A 243 1.07 -13.11 -3.73
CA ILE A 243 1.77 -12.38 -4.77
C ILE A 243 3.23 -12.23 -4.38
N GLY A 244 4.13 -12.62 -5.29
CA GLY A 244 5.56 -12.47 -5.13
C GLY A 244 5.98 -11.01 -5.14
N LEU A 245 6.87 -10.65 -4.21
CA LEU A 245 7.50 -9.35 -4.11
C LEU A 245 8.88 -9.42 -4.74
N SER A 246 9.16 -8.53 -5.69
CA SER A 246 10.44 -8.51 -6.39
C SER A 246 11.15 -7.17 -6.25
N TYR A 247 12.47 -7.22 -6.12
CA TYR A 247 13.37 -6.08 -6.10
C TYR A 247 14.49 -6.30 -7.11
N GLU A 248 14.75 -5.34 -8.00
CA GLU A 248 15.77 -5.46 -9.06
C GLU A 248 15.67 -6.76 -9.91
N LYS A 249 14.44 -7.28 -10.09
CA LYS A 249 14.10 -8.55 -10.77
C LYS A 249 14.44 -9.82 -9.98
N GLU A 250 14.79 -9.71 -8.71
CA GLU A 250 14.93 -10.84 -7.79
C GLU A 250 13.70 -10.94 -6.89
N LEU A 251 13.15 -12.16 -6.75
CA LEU A 251 12.06 -12.46 -5.83
C LEU A 251 12.62 -12.44 -4.39
N VAL A 252 12.17 -11.50 -3.56
CA VAL A 252 12.65 -11.30 -2.19
C VAL A 252 11.69 -11.82 -1.12
N GLY A 253 10.42 -12.01 -1.48
CA GLY A 253 9.38 -12.47 -0.56
C GLY A 253 8.04 -12.61 -1.26
N PHE A 254 6.97 -12.75 -0.48
CA PHE A 254 5.60 -12.66 -0.97
C PHE A 254 4.68 -12.12 0.11
N ILE A 255 3.64 -11.42 -0.32
CA ILE A 255 2.50 -11.06 0.53
C ILE A 255 1.34 -12.01 0.19
N GLY A 256 0.57 -12.40 1.20
CA GLY A 256 -0.58 -13.27 0.97
C GLY A 256 -1.76 -12.98 1.89
N CYS A 257 -2.90 -13.50 1.48
CA CYS A 257 -4.15 -13.53 2.24
C CYS A 257 -4.78 -14.90 2.10
N ASP A 258 -5.38 -15.39 3.19
CA ASP A 258 -6.17 -16.62 3.17
C ASP A 258 -7.49 -16.48 3.94
N CYS A 259 -8.45 -17.31 3.57
CA CYS A 259 -9.73 -17.46 4.24
C CYS A 259 -9.85 -18.88 4.78
N VAL A 260 -10.27 -19.01 6.04
CA VAL A 260 -10.46 -20.28 6.75
C VAL A 260 -11.92 -20.47 7.18
N ALA A 261 -12.62 -19.38 7.48
CA ALA A 261 -14.01 -19.43 7.92
C ALA A 261 -14.93 -19.78 6.74
N GLU A 262 -14.78 -19.06 5.63
CA GLU A 262 -15.57 -19.25 4.41
C GLU A 262 -14.67 -19.33 3.18
N GLN A 263 -15.07 -20.15 2.21
CA GLN A 263 -14.41 -20.22 0.91
C GLN A 263 -14.76 -18.98 0.11
N ARG A 264 -13.76 -18.39 -0.56
CA ARG A 264 -13.93 -17.15 -1.33
C ARG A 264 -13.32 -17.25 -2.71
N GLU A 265 -13.99 -16.64 -3.68
CA GLU A 265 -13.42 -16.39 -5.00
C GLU A 265 -12.58 -15.12 -4.99
N TRP A 266 -11.29 -15.23 -5.31
CA TRP A 266 -10.40 -14.08 -5.44
C TRP A 266 -10.62 -13.39 -6.77
N THR A 267 -11.00 -12.11 -6.73
CA THR A 267 -11.25 -11.30 -7.93
C THR A 267 -9.98 -10.63 -8.45
N ASP A 268 -10.03 -10.08 -9.66
CA ASP A 268 -8.94 -9.25 -10.18
C ASP A 268 -8.74 -7.97 -9.36
N VAL A 269 -9.82 -7.47 -8.73
CA VAL A 269 -9.74 -6.33 -7.81
C VAL A 269 -8.90 -6.71 -6.60
N ASP A 270 -9.14 -7.86 -5.96
CA ASP A 270 -8.34 -8.34 -4.83
C ASP A 270 -6.86 -8.50 -5.19
N LEU A 271 -6.59 -9.01 -6.39
CA LEU A 271 -5.23 -9.16 -6.91
C LEU A 271 -4.54 -7.79 -7.02
N ILE A 272 -5.19 -6.81 -7.64
CA ILE A 272 -4.66 -5.44 -7.76
C ILE A 272 -4.43 -4.84 -6.38
N ARG A 273 -5.37 -5.05 -5.46
CA ARG A 273 -5.29 -4.52 -4.10
C ARG A 273 -4.09 -5.04 -3.34
N LEU A 274 -3.93 -6.36 -3.32
CA LEU A 274 -2.83 -7.03 -2.65
C LEU A 274 -1.49 -6.68 -3.29
N LYS A 275 -1.45 -6.52 -4.62
CA LYS A 275 -0.24 -6.12 -5.35
C LYS A 275 0.22 -4.71 -4.96
N LEU A 276 -0.70 -3.75 -4.89
CA LEU A 276 -0.39 -2.38 -4.50
C LEU A 276 0.20 -2.32 -3.09
N VAL A 277 -0.43 -3.01 -2.11
CA VAL A 277 0.12 -3.10 -0.75
C VAL A 277 1.48 -3.78 -0.75
N GLY A 278 1.65 -4.86 -1.51
CA GLY A 278 2.92 -5.56 -1.65
C GLY A 278 4.05 -4.68 -2.19
N GLU A 279 3.80 -3.90 -3.25
CA GLU A 279 4.78 -2.96 -3.82
C GLU A 279 5.19 -1.88 -2.81
N ILE A 280 4.20 -1.37 -2.07
CA ILE A 280 4.44 -0.38 -1.02
C ILE A 280 5.30 -0.97 0.12
N LEU A 281 5.00 -2.19 0.57
CA LEU A 281 5.80 -2.88 1.60
C LEU A 281 7.21 -3.24 1.10
N THR A 282 7.36 -3.60 -0.18
CA THR A 282 8.68 -3.90 -0.78
C THR A 282 9.63 -2.71 -0.69
N ASN A 283 9.12 -1.50 -0.89
CA ASN A 283 9.89 -0.26 -0.73
C ASN A 283 10.30 -0.01 0.73
N ALA A 284 9.47 -0.42 1.70
CA ALA A 284 9.81 -0.37 3.13
C ALA A 284 10.93 -1.38 3.48
N PHE A 285 10.84 -2.61 2.92
CA PHE A 285 11.85 -3.67 3.08
C PHE A 285 13.24 -3.26 2.62
N LYS A 286 13.33 -2.41 1.58
CA LYS A 286 14.57 -1.80 1.12
C LYS A 286 15.34 -1.17 2.30
N ASN A 287 14.68 -0.32 3.09
CA ASN A 287 15.31 0.38 4.20
C ASN A 287 15.81 -0.58 5.31
N ILE A 288 15.11 -1.70 5.53
CA ILE A 288 15.50 -2.72 6.53
C ILE A 288 16.74 -3.49 6.06
N ASN A 289 16.74 -3.98 4.82
CA ASN A 289 17.85 -4.75 4.29
C ASN A 289 19.11 -3.89 4.12
N TYR A 290 18.99 -2.63 3.68
CA TYR A 290 20.13 -1.70 3.72
C TYR A 290 20.67 -1.56 5.15
N LYS A 291 19.83 -1.29 6.16
CA LYS A 291 20.30 -1.18 7.56
C LYS A 291 20.97 -2.44 8.11
N LYS A 292 20.41 -3.63 7.85
CA LYS A 292 21.02 -4.90 8.27
C LYS A 292 22.37 -5.13 7.58
N SER A 293 22.45 -4.85 6.28
CA SER A 293 23.70 -4.96 5.50
C SER A 293 24.75 -3.95 5.99
N TRP A 294 24.34 -2.71 6.27
CA TRP A 294 25.20 -1.67 6.84
C TRP A 294 25.72 -2.05 8.24
N ASN A 295 24.86 -2.58 9.12
CA ASN A 295 25.26 -3.03 10.45
C ASN A 295 26.19 -4.26 10.44
N LEU A 296 26.08 -5.13 9.44
CA LEU A 296 26.98 -6.27 9.23
C LEU A 296 28.34 -5.84 8.64
N LEU A 297 28.36 -4.78 7.84
CA LEU A 297 29.59 -4.19 7.27
C LEU A 297 30.31 -3.24 8.25
N SER A 298 29.59 -2.63 9.20
CA SER A 298 30.17 -1.75 10.23
C SER A 298 30.66 -2.48 11.48
N ASN A 299 30.35 -3.77 11.61
CA ASN A 299 30.80 -4.64 12.71
C ASN A 299 31.90 -5.65 12.27
N ASN A 300 32.46 -5.47 11.07
CA ASN A 300 33.68 -6.13 10.58
C ASN A 300 34.76 -5.08 10.32
#